data_AF-A0A9R1WVK9-F1
#
_entry.id   AF-A0A9R1WVK9-F1
#
_cell.length_a   1.000
_cell.length_b   1.000
_cell.length_c   1.000
_cell.angle_alpha   90.00
_cell.angle_beta   90.00
_cell.angle_gamma   90.00
#
_symmetry.space_group_name_H-M   'P 1'
#
loop_
_entity.id
_entity.type
_entity.pdbx_description
1 polymer ?
#
loop_
_entity_poly.entity_id
_entity_poly.type
_entity_poly.pdbx_seq_one_letter_code
_entity_poly.pdbx_strand_id
1 'polypeptide(L)'
;MASSSSFPSTPAFSSQSWNHDVFLSFRGEDTGRTFVDHLYSALVLQGIDTYKDDETLCQGESIRPSLVKGIEESQITVIVFSENYVDSPGCLDELALIMKCKDMRGQIVMPIFYDVDSSEKRMQKRKYGEAFAKHELENKVGSWRKTLVDASNLSGWEPMNIANGHESKAIKEIVDKISSRLQLVTSNANENLIGTGARVHGLESNLQLGSGAHDRNMGGWGWW
;
A
#
# COMPACT_ATOMS: atom_id res chain seq x y z
N MET A 1 24.21 14.21 49.04
CA MET A 1 24.57 13.66 47.72
C MET A 1 23.28 13.26 47.03
N ALA A 2 22.82 14.05 46.05
CA ALA A 2 21.64 13.70 45.26
C ALA A 2 22.14 13.06 43.96
N SER A 3 21.90 11.76 43.80
CA SER A 3 22.27 11.04 42.58
C SER A 3 21.26 11.34 41.49
N SER A 4 21.70 12.00 40.41
CA SER A 4 20.91 12.15 39.20
C SER A 4 20.87 10.81 38.46
N SER A 5 19.71 10.14 38.46
CA SER A 5 19.48 9.00 37.57
C SER A 5 19.07 9.52 36.19
N SER A 6 19.98 9.42 35.23
CA SER A 6 19.71 9.68 33.81
C SER A 6 18.73 8.62 33.30
N PHE A 7 17.59 9.06 32.76
CA PHE A 7 16.65 8.16 32.10
C PHE A 7 17.27 7.61 30.81
N PRO A 8 17.12 6.31 30.50
CA PRO A 8 17.58 5.75 29.25
C PRO A 8 16.82 6.40 28.09
N SER A 9 17.56 6.96 27.14
CA SER A 9 16.99 7.49 25.90
C SER A 9 16.31 6.36 25.14
N THR A 10 15.00 6.50 24.93
CA THR A 10 14.20 5.65 24.05
C THR A 10 14.88 5.59 22.69
N PRO A 11 15.06 4.41 22.06
CA PRO A 11 15.61 4.35 20.71
C PRO A 11 14.70 5.17 19.79
N ALA A 12 15.28 6.17 19.13
CA ALA A 12 14.59 6.90 18.08
C ALA A 12 14.14 5.86 17.04
N PHE A 13 12.83 5.78 16.78
CA PHE A 13 12.33 5.12 15.58
C PHE A 13 13.10 5.75 14.42
N SER A 14 13.96 4.97 13.75
CA SER A 14 14.49 5.39 12.47
C SER A 14 13.28 5.74 11.62
N SER A 15 13.18 6.97 11.14
CA SER A 15 12.13 7.36 10.21
C SER A 15 12.25 6.43 9.01
N GLN A 16 11.41 5.40 8.96
CA GLN A 16 11.38 4.40 7.91
C GLN A 16 11.03 5.18 6.64
N SER A 17 12.02 5.53 5.83
CA SER A 17 11.79 6.22 4.57
C SER A 17 11.26 5.18 3.59
N TRP A 18 9.98 5.29 3.28
CA TRP A 18 9.36 4.56 2.18
C TRP A 18 9.63 5.35 0.90
N ASN A 19 10.05 4.67 -0.16
CA ASN A 19 10.29 5.30 -1.46
C ASN A 19 9.04 5.28 -2.34
N HIS A 20 8.09 4.40 -2.04
CA HIS A 20 6.80 4.29 -2.70
C HIS A 20 5.68 4.23 -1.67
N ASP A 21 4.52 4.75 -2.02
CA ASP A 21 3.32 4.65 -1.18
C ASP A 21 2.75 3.23 -1.23
N VAL A 22 2.66 2.67 -2.45
CA VAL A 22 1.99 1.39 -2.71
C VAL A 22 2.84 0.47 -3.59
N PHE A 23 2.94 -0.81 -3.22
CA PHE A 23 3.35 -1.90 -4.09
C PHE A 23 2.13 -2.73 -4.52
N LEU A 24 2.00 -3.06 -5.81
CA LEU A 24 0.99 -3.98 -6.31
C LEU A 24 1.61 -5.34 -6.64
N SER A 25 1.21 -6.39 -5.90
CA SER A 25 1.54 -7.80 -6.20
C SER A 25 0.32 -8.49 -6.79
N PHE A 26 0.44 -9.09 -7.96
CA PHE A 26 -0.70 -9.64 -8.70
C PHE A 26 -0.24 -10.56 -9.82
N ARG A 27 -1.04 -11.58 -10.16
CA ARG A 27 -0.76 -12.39 -11.35
C ARG A 27 -1.03 -11.59 -12.63
N GLY A 28 0.01 -11.27 -13.38
CA GLY A 28 -0.06 -10.43 -14.57
C GLY A 28 -0.94 -11.00 -15.68
N GLU A 29 -0.90 -12.32 -15.86
CA GLU A 29 -1.74 -13.05 -16.83
C GLU A 29 -3.23 -12.97 -16.51
N ASP A 30 -3.60 -12.93 -15.22
CA ASP A 30 -5.00 -12.96 -14.78
C ASP A 30 -5.61 -11.55 -14.78
N THR A 31 -4.88 -10.57 -14.23
CA THR A 31 -5.46 -9.27 -13.85
C THR A 31 -4.68 -8.04 -14.33
N GLY A 32 -3.49 -8.24 -14.94
CA GLY A 32 -2.53 -7.16 -15.20
C GLY A 32 -2.96 -6.12 -16.23
N ARG A 33 -3.82 -6.50 -17.19
CA ARG A 33 -4.39 -5.62 -18.22
C ARG A 33 -5.87 -5.28 -18.00
N THR A 34 -6.42 -5.68 -16.85
CA THR A 34 -7.83 -5.51 -16.51
C THR A 34 -7.93 -4.79 -15.17
N PHE A 35 -8.34 -5.48 -14.11
CA PHE A 35 -8.58 -4.90 -12.79
C PHE A 35 -7.37 -4.14 -12.23
N VAL A 36 -6.17 -4.72 -12.32
CA VAL A 36 -4.96 -4.11 -11.75
C VAL A 36 -4.54 -2.88 -12.53
N ASP A 37 -4.74 -2.86 -13.86
CA ASP A 37 -4.41 -1.69 -14.67
C ASP A 37 -5.31 -0.49 -14.34
N HIS A 38 -6.60 -0.76 -14.14
CA HIS A 38 -7.55 0.25 -13.68
C HIS A 38 -7.25 0.72 -12.25
N LEU A 39 -6.91 -0.20 -11.33
CA LEU A 39 -6.52 0.14 -9.97
C LEU A 39 -5.27 1.01 -9.94
N TYR A 40 -4.22 0.62 -10.68
CA TYR A 40 -2.99 1.40 -10.82
C TYR A 40 -3.27 2.80 -11.35
N SER A 41 -4.04 2.90 -12.44
CA SER A 41 -4.41 4.18 -13.04
C SER A 41 -5.16 5.08 -12.04
N ALA A 42 -6.08 4.51 -11.26
CA ALA A 42 -6.83 5.24 -10.25
C ALA A 42 -5.95 5.73 -9.08
N LEU A 43 -4.97 4.93 -8.64
CA LEU A 43 -3.98 5.33 -7.63
C LEU A 43 -3.13 6.51 -8.12
N VAL A 44 -2.59 6.41 -9.34
CA VAL A 44 -1.77 7.47 -9.95
C VAL A 44 -2.56 8.76 -10.14
N LEU A 45 -3.84 8.66 -10.56
CA LEU A 45 -4.73 9.82 -10.69
C LEU A 45 -4.99 10.53 -9.35
N GLN A 46 -4.88 9.83 -8.23
CA GLN A 46 -4.96 10.39 -6.88
C GLN A 46 -3.61 10.88 -6.33
N GLY A 47 -2.54 10.82 -7.15
CA GLY A 47 -1.21 11.25 -6.76
C GLY A 47 -0.49 10.28 -5.81
N ILE A 48 -0.93 9.02 -5.75
CA ILE A 48 -0.32 7.98 -4.91
C ILE A 48 0.81 7.31 -5.69
N ASP A 49 2.05 7.40 -5.19
CA ASP A 49 3.21 6.81 -5.86
C ASP A 49 3.16 5.29 -5.75
N THR A 50 2.95 4.64 -6.89
CA THR A 50 2.64 3.20 -6.94
C THR A 50 3.67 2.47 -7.78
N TYR A 51 4.32 1.47 -7.16
CA TYR A 51 5.10 0.47 -7.87
C TYR A 51 4.17 -0.63 -8.38
N LYS A 52 3.93 -0.65 -9.70
CA LYS A 52 3.25 -1.74 -10.39
C LYS A 52 4.30 -2.63 -11.01
N ASP A 53 4.42 -3.87 -10.52
CA ASP A 53 5.25 -4.84 -11.22
C ASP A 53 4.60 -5.21 -12.56
N ASP A 54 5.36 -5.21 -13.65
CA ASP A 54 4.83 -5.62 -14.95
C ASP A 54 5.19 -7.10 -15.17
N GLU A 55 4.34 -7.97 -14.61
CA GLU A 55 4.54 -9.42 -14.52
C GLU A 55 4.62 -10.16 -15.87
N THR A 56 4.54 -9.47 -17.02
CA THR A 56 4.74 -10.12 -18.34
C THR A 56 6.11 -10.78 -18.50
N LEU A 57 7.04 -10.58 -17.55
CA LEU A 57 8.42 -11.07 -17.56
C LEU A 57 8.76 -12.07 -16.45
N CYS A 58 7.78 -12.65 -15.74
CA CYS A 58 8.00 -13.76 -14.78
C CYS A 58 8.37 -15.09 -15.47
N GLN A 59 9.23 -15.03 -16.50
CA GLN A 59 9.85 -16.15 -17.16
C GLN A 59 11.25 -16.38 -16.54
N GLY A 60 11.30 -16.91 -15.31
CA GLY A 60 12.54 -17.40 -14.71
C GLY A 60 12.67 -17.24 -13.20
N GLU A 61 12.44 -18.35 -12.48
CA GLU A 61 13.01 -18.90 -11.23
C GLU A 61 13.53 -18.01 -10.06
N SER A 62 13.62 -16.68 -10.13
CA SER A 62 14.06 -15.85 -8.99
C SER A 62 13.52 -14.43 -9.01
N ILE A 63 13.14 -13.91 -7.82
CA ILE A 63 12.70 -12.52 -7.63
C ILE A 63 13.79 -11.56 -8.10
N ARG A 64 13.44 -10.65 -9.01
CA ARG A 64 14.36 -9.62 -9.50
C ARG A 64 14.76 -8.66 -8.36
N PRO A 65 16.02 -8.20 -8.27
CA PRO A 65 16.44 -7.27 -7.21
C PRO A 65 15.63 -5.97 -7.16
N SER A 66 15.17 -5.47 -8.32
CA SER A 66 14.28 -4.30 -8.40
C SER A 66 12.93 -4.55 -7.75
N LEU A 67 12.42 -5.78 -7.85
CA LEU A 67 11.14 -6.20 -7.27
C LEU A 67 11.26 -6.33 -5.75
N VAL A 68 12.36 -6.94 -5.27
CA VAL A 68 12.69 -6.97 -3.83
C VAL A 68 12.71 -5.56 -3.26
N LYS A 69 13.38 -4.63 -3.95
CA LYS A 69 13.47 -3.23 -3.52
C LYS A 69 12.10 -2.55 -3.50
N GLY A 70 11.27 -2.75 -4.54
CA GLY A 70 9.89 -2.25 -4.58
C GLY A 70 9.07 -2.74 -3.38
N ILE A 71 9.12 -4.04 -3.08
CA ILE A 71 8.44 -4.63 -1.92
C ILE A 71 8.99 -4.05 -0.61
N GLU A 72 10.31 -4.02 -0.43
CA GLU A 72 10.91 -3.57 0.81
C GLU A 72 10.66 -2.08 1.06
N GLU A 73 10.65 -1.24 0.02
CA GLU A 73 10.60 0.22 0.14
C GLU A 73 9.19 0.82 0.01
N SER A 74 8.14 -0.01 -0.08
CA SER A 74 6.75 0.46 -0.16
C SER A 74 6.05 0.49 1.19
N GLN A 75 5.28 1.53 1.50
CA GLN A 75 4.58 1.63 2.79
C GLN A 75 3.39 0.66 2.90
N ILE A 76 2.62 0.54 1.81
CA ILE A 76 1.47 -0.34 1.69
C ILE A 76 1.76 -1.35 0.59
N THR A 77 1.44 -2.62 0.82
CA THR A 77 1.41 -3.64 -0.23
C THR A 77 -0.02 -4.10 -0.44
N VAL A 78 -0.50 -3.98 -1.68
CA VAL A 78 -1.78 -4.54 -2.11
C VAL A 78 -1.51 -5.85 -2.85
N ILE A 79 -2.11 -6.93 -2.37
CA ILE A 79 -1.98 -8.26 -2.99
C ILE A 79 -3.29 -8.58 -3.68
N VAL A 80 -3.28 -8.82 -4.98
CA VAL A 80 -4.46 -9.24 -5.75
C VAL A 80 -4.40 -10.75 -5.97
N PHE A 81 -5.06 -11.49 -5.09
CA PHE A 81 -5.25 -12.93 -5.23
C PHE A 81 -6.25 -13.20 -6.34
N SER A 82 -5.78 -13.83 -7.42
CA SER A 82 -6.57 -14.28 -8.57
C SER A 82 -6.57 -15.81 -8.67
N GLU A 83 -7.28 -16.35 -9.66
CA GLU A 83 -7.46 -17.79 -9.83
C GLU A 83 -6.13 -18.56 -9.91
N ASN A 84 -5.13 -18.03 -10.64
CA ASN A 84 -3.86 -18.72 -10.92
C ASN A 84 -2.68 -18.11 -10.15
N TYR A 85 -2.93 -17.29 -9.12
CA TYR A 85 -1.86 -16.62 -8.37
C TYR A 85 -0.78 -17.59 -7.85
N VAL A 86 -1.19 -18.76 -7.37
CA VAL A 86 -0.25 -19.74 -6.77
C VAL A 86 0.33 -20.75 -7.74
N ASP A 87 -0.09 -20.70 -9.00
CA ASP A 87 0.54 -21.49 -10.05
C ASP A 87 1.93 -20.92 -10.37
N SER A 88 2.21 -19.67 -9.97
CA SER A 88 3.48 -18.97 -10.13
C SER A 88 4.38 -19.06 -8.88
N PRO A 89 5.53 -19.75 -8.94
CA PRO A 89 6.55 -19.70 -7.90
C PRO A 89 7.01 -18.27 -7.57
N GLY A 90 7.07 -17.39 -8.58
CA GLY A 90 7.43 -15.99 -8.41
C GLY A 90 6.47 -15.25 -7.49
N CYS A 91 5.15 -15.36 -7.74
CA CYS A 91 4.13 -14.73 -6.90
C CYS A 91 4.14 -15.29 -5.46
N LEU A 92 4.51 -16.56 -5.28
CA LEU A 92 4.65 -17.21 -3.96
C LEU A 92 5.90 -16.76 -3.21
N ASP A 93 7.03 -16.59 -3.90
CA ASP A 93 8.25 -16.03 -3.34
C ASP A 93 8.05 -14.55 -2.98
N GLU A 94 7.37 -13.76 -3.82
CA GLU A 94 6.98 -12.39 -3.50
C GLU A 94 6.11 -12.33 -2.24
N LEU A 95 5.08 -13.17 -2.17
CA LEU A 95 4.18 -13.25 -1.03
C LEU A 95 4.95 -13.54 0.27
N ALA A 96 5.94 -14.43 0.23
CA ALA A 96 6.81 -14.72 1.37
C ALA A 96 7.63 -13.49 1.78
N LEU A 97 8.18 -12.74 0.83
CA LEU A 97 8.92 -11.51 1.10
C LEU A 97 8.02 -10.41 1.66
N ILE A 98 6.81 -10.24 1.13
CA ILE A 98 5.83 -9.26 1.60
C ILE A 98 5.46 -9.52 3.06
N MET A 99 5.13 -10.77 3.39
CA MET A 99 4.78 -11.13 4.77
C MET A 99 5.95 -10.96 5.73
N LYS A 100 7.19 -11.22 5.26
CA LYS A 100 8.40 -10.90 6.02
C LYS A 100 8.55 -9.38 6.25
N CYS A 101 8.29 -8.55 5.25
CA CYS A 101 8.36 -7.09 5.35
C CYS A 101 7.27 -6.53 6.28
N LYS A 102 6.06 -7.09 6.22
CA LYS A 102 4.98 -6.78 7.17
C LYS A 102 5.44 -6.96 8.61
N ASP A 103 6.06 -8.10 8.93
CA ASP A 103 6.45 -8.41 10.30
C ASP A 103 7.71 -7.68 10.77
N MET A 104 8.69 -7.46 9.87
CA MET A 104 9.96 -6.82 10.24
C MET A 104 9.96 -5.29 10.12
N ARG A 105 9.23 -4.73 9.13
CA ARG A 105 9.24 -3.29 8.81
C ARG A 105 7.92 -2.59 9.13
N GLY A 106 6.90 -3.34 9.56
CA GLY A 106 5.58 -2.79 9.85
C GLY A 106 4.82 -2.33 8.60
N GLN A 107 5.16 -2.88 7.43
CA GLN A 107 4.44 -2.61 6.17
C GLN A 107 2.96 -3.00 6.31
N ILE A 108 2.06 -2.17 5.78
CA ILE A 108 0.62 -2.47 5.78
C ILE A 108 0.32 -3.39 4.59
N VAL A 109 -0.32 -4.53 4.83
CA VAL A 109 -0.70 -5.48 3.77
C VAL A 109 -2.23 -5.48 3.60
N MET A 110 -2.67 -5.32 2.35
CA MET A 110 -4.06 -5.15 1.95
C MET A 110 -4.43 -6.17 0.87
N PRO A 111 -4.97 -7.35 1.23
CA PRO A 111 -5.35 -8.35 0.23
C PRO A 111 -6.67 -8.00 -0.47
N ILE A 112 -6.72 -8.26 -1.76
CA ILE A 112 -7.89 -8.20 -2.64
C ILE A 112 -8.11 -9.61 -3.21
N PHE A 113 -9.28 -10.16 -2.99
CA PHE A 113 -9.68 -11.47 -3.49
C PHE A 113 -10.51 -11.28 -4.77
N TYR A 114 -9.84 -11.32 -5.92
CA TYR A 114 -10.45 -11.07 -7.24
C TYR A 114 -10.90 -12.39 -7.88
N ASP A 115 -12.22 -12.59 -8.01
CA ASP A 115 -12.83 -13.81 -8.55
C ASP A 115 -12.36 -15.12 -7.88
N VAL A 116 -11.88 -15.01 -6.64
CA VAL A 116 -11.53 -16.12 -5.77
C VAL A 116 -12.42 -16.10 -4.54
N ASP A 117 -12.90 -17.27 -4.15
CA ASP A 117 -13.62 -17.43 -2.88
C ASP A 117 -12.58 -17.36 -1.74
N SER A 118 -12.65 -16.29 -0.95
CA SER A 118 -11.77 -16.02 0.19
C SER A 118 -11.96 -17.00 1.35
N SER A 119 -13.00 -17.85 1.32
CA SER A 119 -13.24 -18.79 2.40
C SER A 119 -12.03 -19.73 2.57
N GLU A 120 -11.49 -19.73 3.78
CA GLU A 120 -10.34 -20.51 4.25
C GLU A 120 -10.40 -21.98 3.80
N LYS A 121 -11.63 -22.52 3.68
CA LYS A 121 -11.91 -23.90 3.27
C LYS A 121 -11.67 -24.17 1.78
N ARG A 122 -11.74 -23.19 0.87
CA ARG A 122 -11.51 -23.38 -0.58
C ARG A 122 -10.10 -23.02 -1.02
N MET A 123 -9.46 -22.02 -0.41
CA MET A 123 -8.04 -21.75 -0.66
C MET A 123 -7.14 -22.94 -0.28
N GLN A 124 -7.59 -23.83 0.62
CA GLN A 124 -6.81 -25.01 1.02
C GLN A 124 -7.17 -26.32 0.27
N LYS A 125 -8.38 -26.50 -0.28
CA LYS A 125 -8.90 -27.87 -0.55
C LYS A 125 -8.94 -28.36 -2.01
N ARG A 126 -8.79 -27.52 -3.04
CA ARG A 126 -8.84 -28.06 -4.42
C ARG A 126 -7.83 -27.45 -5.39
N LYS A 127 -8.07 -26.22 -5.88
CA LYS A 127 -7.22 -25.62 -6.93
C LYS A 127 -5.78 -25.35 -6.47
N TYR A 128 -5.63 -24.80 -5.27
CA TYR A 128 -4.31 -24.52 -4.68
C TYR A 128 -3.60 -25.80 -4.19
N GLY A 129 -4.35 -26.82 -3.74
CA GLY A 129 -3.79 -28.12 -3.40
C GLY A 129 -3.15 -28.80 -4.62
N GLU A 130 -3.80 -28.71 -5.78
CA GLU A 130 -3.27 -29.16 -7.06
C GLU A 130 -2.06 -28.31 -7.51
N ALA A 131 -2.11 -26.99 -7.35
CA ALA A 131 -0.98 -26.10 -7.64
C ALA A 131 0.25 -26.41 -6.79
N PHE A 132 0.08 -26.60 -5.48
CA PHE A 132 1.18 -27.02 -4.59
C PHE A 132 1.70 -28.43 -4.91
N ALA A 133 0.86 -29.31 -5.46
CA ALA A 133 1.30 -30.62 -5.96
C ALA A 133 2.16 -30.49 -7.23
N LYS A 134 1.92 -29.48 -8.09
CA LYS A 134 2.84 -29.18 -9.23
C LYS A 134 4.23 -28.76 -8.73
N HIS A 135 4.31 -28.18 -7.55
CA HIS A 135 5.54 -27.68 -6.93
C HIS A 135 6.15 -28.66 -5.89
N GLU A 136 5.68 -29.91 -5.79
CA GLU A 136 6.06 -30.86 -4.72
C GLU A 136 7.57 -31.13 -4.60
N LEU A 137 8.34 -30.87 -5.67
CA LEU A 137 9.80 -31.01 -5.70
C LEU A 137 10.52 -29.82 -5.05
N GLU A 138 9.81 -28.76 -4.69
CA GLU A 138 10.37 -27.60 -4.04
C GLU A 138 10.37 -27.72 -2.52
N ASN A 139 11.56 -27.58 -1.91
CA ASN A 139 11.72 -27.57 -0.45
C ASN A 139 10.95 -26.40 0.25
N LYS A 140 10.37 -25.47 -0.52
CA LYS A 140 9.68 -24.27 -0.03
C LYS A 140 8.15 -24.43 0.12
N VAL A 141 7.54 -25.49 -0.43
CA VAL A 141 6.07 -25.65 -0.48
C VAL A 141 5.40 -25.50 0.89
N GLY A 142 6.00 -26.06 1.94
CA GLY A 142 5.48 -25.93 3.30
C GLY A 142 5.47 -24.48 3.80
N SER A 143 6.52 -23.71 3.49
CA SER A 143 6.61 -22.30 3.83
C SER A 143 5.58 -21.49 3.05
N TRP A 144 5.50 -21.66 1.74
CA TRP A 144 4.54 -20.95 0.90
C TRP A 144 3.10 -21.21 1.30
N ARG A 145 2.75 -22.46 1.62
CA ARG A 145 1.42 -22.81 2.12
C ARG A 145 1.07 -22.04 3.40
N LYS A 146 2.02 -21.98 4.35
CA LYS A 146 1.81 -21.23 5.59
C LYS A 146 1.65 -19.74 5.31
N THR A 147 2.56 -19.15 4.53
CA THR A 147 2.52 -17.73 4.17
C THR A 147 1.20 -17.37 3.47
N LEU A 148 0.72 -18.21 2.56
CA LEU A 148 -0.55 -18.00 1.88
C LEU A 148 -1.72 -17.98 2.86
N VAL A 149 -1.77 -18.92 3.80
CA VAL A 149 -2.81 -18.96 4.84
C VAL A 149 -2.75 -17.72 5.73
N ASP A 150 -1.54 -17.33 6.15
CA ASP A 150 -1.34 -16.15 6.99
C ASP A 150 -1.79 -14.88 6.27
N ALA A 151 -1.50 -14.76 4.96
CA ALA A 151 -1.91 -13.63 4.14
C ALA A 151 -3.42 -13.62 3.83
N SER A 152 -4.03 -14.78 3.57
CA SER A 152 -5.47 -14.89 3.32
C SER A 152 -6.31 -14.60 4.57
N ASN A 153 -5.73 -14.77 5.76
CA ASN A 153 -6.39 -14.47 7.02
C ASN A 153 -6.35 -12.98 7.40
N LEU A 154 -5.65 -12.14 6.62
CA LEU A 154 -5.71 -10.69 6.77
C LEU A 154 -7.05 -10.16 6.26
N SER A 155 -7.57 -9.10 6.89
CA SER A 155 -8.78 -8.43 6.42
C SER A 155 -8.57 -7.84 5.03
N GLY A 156 -9.35 -8.29 4.06
CA GLY A 156 -9.24 -7.90 2.65
C GLY A 156 -10.56 -7.42 2.04
N TRP A 157 -10.50 -7.14 0.73
CA TRP A 157 -11.65 -6.78 -0.10
C TRP A 157 -11.98 -7.89 -1.07
N GLU A 158 -13.28 -8.09 -1.30
CA GLU A 158 -13.79 -8.94 -2.37
C GLU A 158 -14.58 -8.03 -3.32
N PRO A 159 -14.00 -7.61 -4.46
CA PRO A 159 -14.64 -6.69 -5.41
C PRO A 159 -16.06 -7.11 -5.82
N MET A 160 -16.34 -8.40 -5.90
CA MET A 160 -17.67 -8.95 -6.19
C MET A 160 -18.70 -8.71 -5.07
N ASN A 161 -18.25 -8.60 -3.82
CA ASN A 161 -19.09 -8.42 -2.64
C ASN A 161 -19.18 -6.96 -2.19
N ILE A 162 -18.29 -6.10 -2.68
CA ILE A 162 -18.35 -4.65 -2.47
C ILE A 162 -18.99 -3.95 -3.67
N ALA A 163 -19.57 -2.78 -3.43
CA ALA A 163 -20.18 -1.94 -4.46
C ALA A 163 -21.17 -2.64 -5.42
N ASN A 164 -21.87 -3.67 -4.95
CA ASN A 164 -22.78 -4.51 -5.75
C ASN A 164 -22.12 -5.15 -6.98
N GLY A 165 -20.82 -5.49 -6.90
CA GLY A 165 -20.07 -6.11 -7.99
C GLY A 165 -19.67 -5.14 -9.11
N HIS A 166 -19.86 -3.83 -8.93
CA HIS A 166 -19.39 -2.84 -9.90
C HIS A 166 -17.90 -2.55 -9.68
N GLU A 167 -17.05 -3.11 -10.54
CA GLU A 167 -15.59 -3.00 -10.43
C GLU A 167 -15.08 -1.57 -10.29
N SER A 168 -15.58 -0.62 -11.09
CA SER A 168 -15.14 0.79 -11.02
C SER A 168 -15.45 1.46 -9.68
N LYS A 169 -16.57 1.11 -9.05
CA LYS A 169 -16.92 1.59 -7.71
C LYS A 169 -16.08 0.91 -6.64
N ALA A 170 -15.84 -0.40 -6.77
CA ALA A 170 -14.95 -1.15 -5.90
C ALA A 170 -13.53 -0.56 -5.91
N ILE A 171 -12.97 -0.28 -7.09
CA ILE A 171 -11.66 0.37 -7.25
C ILE A 171 -11.65 1.73 -6.56
N LYS A 172 -12.68 2.55 -6.76
CA LYS A 172 -12.78 3.85 -6.10
C LYS A 172 -12.73 3.71 -4.57
N GLU A 173 -13.53 2.81 -4.00
CA GLU A 173 -13.55 2.57 -2.56
C GLU A 173 -12.19 2.06 -2.03
N ILE A 174 -11.51 1.18 -2.77
CA ILE A 174 -10.17 0.69 -2.43
C ILE A 174 -9.16 1.83 -2.42
N VAL A 175 -9.15 2.68 -3.45
CA VAL A 175 -8.23 3.83 -3.56
C VAL A 175 -8.49 4.84 -2.45
N ASP A 176 -9.76 5.18 -2.17
CA ASP A 176 -10.14 6.07 -1.08
C ASP A 176 -9.64 5.53 0.28
N LYS A 177 -9.71 4.21 0.46
CA LYS A 177 -9.24 3.53 1.66
C LYS A 177 -7.71 3.55 1.79
N ILE A 178 -6.99 3.33 0.69
CA ILE A 178 -5.53 3.42 0.64
C ILE A 178 -5.09 4.85 0.99
N SER A 179 -5.68 5.86 0.34
CA SER A 179 -5.39 7.28 0.61
C SER A 179 -5.59 7.63 2.09
N SER A 180 -6.71 7.20 2.67
CA SER A 180 -7.01 7.41 4.11
C SER A 180 -5.97 6.75 5.02
N ARG A 181 -5.47 5.57 4.64
CA ARG A 181 -4.43 4.86 5.42
C ARG A 181 -3.09 5.60 5.37
N LEU A 182 -2.67 6.07 4.19
CA LEU A 182 -1.45 6.86 4.02
C LEU A 182 -1.50 8.13 4.88
N GLN A 183 -2.62 8.88 4.82
CA GLN A 183 -2.81 10.10 5.62
C GLN A 183 -2.73 9.86 7.13
N LEU A 184 -3.30 8.75 7.62
CA LEU A 184 -3.25 8.39 9.03
C LEU A 184 -1.81 8.10 9.48
N VAL A 185 -1.04 7.38 8.67
CA VAL A 185 0.36 7.07 8.97
C VAL A 185 1.20 8.35 9.00
N THR A 186 1.02 9.26 8.03
CA THR A 186 1.71 10.56 8.01
C THR A 186 1.35 11.41 9.22
N SER A 187 0.08 11.45 9.62
CA SER A 187 -0.39 12.23 10.77
C SER A 187 0.20 11.72 12.09
N ASN A 188 0.19 10.41 12.31
CA ASN A 188 0.79 9.80 13.50
C ASN A 188 2.31 10.04 13.59
N ALA A 189 3.00 10.03 12.45
CA ALA A 189 4.42 10.36 12.41
C ALA A 189 4.67 11.82 12.83
N ASN A 190 3.83 12.75 12.39
CA ASN A 190 3.89 14.16 12.78
C ASN A 190 3.57 14.38 14.26
N GLU A 191 2.57 13.70 14.83
CA GLU A 191 2.28 13.76 16.27
C GLU A 191 3.45 13.30 17.13
N ASN A 192 4.15 12.25 16.71
CA ASN A 192 5.38 11.80 17.36
C ASN A 192 6.55 12.80 17.21
N LEU A 193 6.57 13.62 16.16
CA LEU A 193 7.54 14.71 15.96
C LEU A 193 7.19 15.97 16.79
N ILE A 194 5.91 16.20 17.10
CA ILE A 194 5.42 17.35 17.89
C ILE A 194 5.85 17.29 19.37
N GLY A 195 6.50 16.19 19.81
CA GLY A 195 7.28 16.13 21.05
C GLY A 195 8.49 17.08 21.12
N THR A 196 8.80 17.80 20.03
CA THR A 196 9.73 18.94 20.00
C THR A 196 9.01 20.28 19.87
N GLY A 197 7.89 20.46 20.59
CA GLY A 197 7.14 21.70 20.72
C GLY A 197 7.87 22.83 21.48
N ALA A 198 9.05 23.21 21.02
CA ALA A 198 9.73 24.44 21.42
C ALA A 198 10.54 24.99 20.23
N ARG A 199 9.84 25.58 19.25
CA ARG A 199 10.26 26.67 18.34
C ARG A 199 9.42 26.69 17.05
N VAL A 200 8.11 26.88 17.17
CA VAL A 200 7.34 27.57 16.13
C VAL A 200 6.52 28.66 16.82
N HIS A 201 7.22 29.58 17.47
CA HIS A 201 6.67 30.86 17.88
C HIS A 201 7.66 31.92 17.43
N GLY A 202 7.56 32.33 16.17
CA GLY A 202 8.49 33.31 15.61
C GLY A 202 8.34 33.66 14.14
N LEU A 203 7.32 33.18 13.41
CA LEU A 203 7.13 33.55 12.01
C LEU A 203 5.71 34.00 11.63
N GLU A 204 4.77 34.10 12.59
CA GLU A 204 3.44 34.69 12.33
C GLU A 204 3.32 36.18 12.72
N SER A 205 4.42 36.85 13.08
CA SER A 205 4.38 38.27 13.49
C SER A 205 4.60 39.29 12.36
N ASN A 206 4.83 38.88 11.10
CA ASN A 206 5.28 39.81 10.06
C ASN A 206 4.45 39.85 8.76
N LEU A 207 3.25 39.24 8.73
CA LEU A 207 2.30 39.48 7.65
C LEU A 207 1.15 40.40 8.10
N GLN A 208 1.52 41.61 8.52
CA GLN A 208 0.62 42.77 8.44
C GLN A 208 0.77 43.38 7.05
N LEU A 209 0.14 42.77 6.04
CA LEU A 209 -0.19 43.46 4.80
C LEU A 209 -1.44 44.29 5.06
N GLY A 210 -1.25 45.60 5.05
CA GLY A 210 -2.17 46.62 5.56
C GLY A 210 -3.59 46.54 4.99
N SER A 211 -4.55 46.74 5.88
CA SER A 211 -5.93 47.04 5.52
C SER A 211 -6.06 48.48 5.04
N GLY A 212 -6.83 48.68 3.97
CA GLY A 212 -7.73 49.81 3.86
C GLY A 212 -7.27 50.99 2.99
N ALA A 213 -7.76 51.01 1.75
CA ALA A 213 -8.30 52.24 1.17
C ALA A 213 -9.50 51.88 0.31
N HIS A 214 -10.66 52.29 0.81
CA HIS A 214 -11.92 52.36 0.12
C HIS A 214 -11.77 53.48 -0.93
N ASP A 215 -11.88 53.17 -2.22
CA ASP A 215 -12.09 54.21 -3.22
C ASP A 215 -13.24 53.80 -4.15
N ARG A 216 -14.41 54.38 -3.86
CA ARG A 216 -15.56 54.45 -4.74
C ARG A 216 -15.26 55.56 -5.73
N ASN A 217 -15.15 55.24 -7.02
CA ASN A 217 -15.31 56.26 -8.04
C ASN A 217 -16.35 55.83 -9.08
N MET A 218 -17.40 56.66 -9.19
CA MET A 218 -18.43 56.65 -10.22
C MET A 218 -17.96 57.47 -11.43
N GLY A 219 -18.45 57.09 -12.62
CA GLY A 219 -18.41 57.90 -13.86
C GLY A 219 -17.48 57.29 -14.92
N GLY A 220 -17.84 57.12 -16.18
CA GLY A 220 -19.02 57.52 -16.93
C GLY A 220 -18.94 56.95 -18.35
N TRP A 221 -20.05 57.06 -19.06
CA TRP A 221 -20.35 56.60 -20.41
C TRP A 221 -19.34 57.02 -21.50
N GLY A 222 -19.21 56.20 -22.55
CA GLY A 222 -18.62 56.61 -23.83
C GLY A 222 -18.57 55.47 -24.86
N TRP A 223 -19.52 55.46 -25.78
CA TRP A 223 -19.54 54.64 -27.00
C TRP A 223 -18.57 55.22 -28.03
N TRP A 224 -17.77 54.39 -28.70
CA TRP A 224 -17.41 54.49 -30.13
C TRP A 224 -17.05 53.09 -30.64
#